data_AF-A0A7X9KFU5-F1
#
_entry.id   AF-A0A7X9KFU5-F1
#
_cell.length_a   1.000
_cell.length_b   1.000
_cell.length_c   1.000
_cell.angle_alpha   90.00
_cell.angle_beta   90.00
_cell.angle_gamma   90.00
#
_symmetry.space_group_name_H-M   'P 1'
#
loop_
_entity.id
_entity.type
_entity.pdbx_description
1 polymer ?
#
loop_
_entity_poly.entity_id
_entity_poly.type
_entity_poly.pdbx_seq_one_letter_code
_entity_poly.pdbx_strand_id
1 'polypeptide(L)'
;SSIEEAFLTGHPTQRLPFLASFCIGSLEGESMLLRLDAAGIGASSGSACTSGSLEPSHVLLAMGLAHEVAHGSLRFSLGKDTTEEDIVYVAENLERIVADLRALSPLWKTRG
;
A
#
# COMPACT_ATOMS: atom_id res chain seq x y z
N SER A 1 -4.80 13.52 3.16
CA SER A 1 -4.17 12.28 3.61
C SER A 1 -3.16 12.65 4.69
N SER A 2 -3.15 11.94 5.81
CA SER A 2 -2.12 12.00 6.86
C SER A 2 -0.79 11.38 6.39
N ILE A 3 -0.84 10.48 5.42
CA ILE A 3 0.32 9.85 4.78
C ILE A 3 0.69 10.64 3.52
N GLU A 4 1.91 11.21 3.52
CA GLU A 4 2.51 11.86 2.36
C GLU A 4 2.82 10.83 1.24
N GLU A 5 2.76 11.26 -0.02
CA GLU A 5 2.96 10.39 -1.20
C GLU A 5 2.04 9.15 -1.23
N ALA A 6 0.84 9.26 -0.68
CA ALA A 6 -0.22 8.27 -0.87
C ALA A 6 -1.02 8.60 -2.14
N PHE A 7 -0.97 7.72 -3.12
CA PHE A 7 -1.64 7.88 -4.42
C PHE A 7 -2.77 6.87 -4.56
N LEU A 8 -3.99 7.35 -4.76
CA LEU A 8 -5.10 6.46 -5.03
C LEU A 8 -4.92 5.77 -6.40
N THR A 9 -5.10 4.46 -6.45
CA THR A 9 -5.13 3.71 -7.72
C THR A 9 -6.57 3.39 -8.11
N GLY A 10 -6.84 3.44 -9.42
CA GLY A 10 -8.18 3.25 -9.99
C GLY A 10 -9.00 4.55 -10.04
N HIS A 11 -10.27 4.44 -10.44
CA HIS A 11 -11.16 5.61 -10.54
C HIS A 11 -11.59 6.09 -9.14
N PRO A 12 -11.63 7.40 -8.86
CA PRO A 12 -12.01 7.93 -7.54
C PRO A 12 -13.43 7.54 -7.11
N THR A 13 -14.36 7.49 -8.07
CA THR A 13 -15.79 7.24 -7.79
C THR A 13 -16.38 5.98 -8.46
N GLN A 14 -15.76 5.45 -9.52
CA GLN A 14 -16.27 4.31 -10.29
C GLN A 14 -15.43 3.09 -9.97
N ARG A 15 -15.56 2.63 -8.72
CA ARG A 15 -14.74 1.57 -8.14
C ARG A 15 -15.60 0.59 -7.36
N LEU A 16 -15.06 -0.59 -7.13
CA LEU A 16 -15.71 -1.57 -6.26
C LEU A 16 -15.74 -1.04 -4.82
N PRO A 17 -16.90 -1.08 -4.14
CA PRO A 17 -17.07 -0.43 -2.84
C PRO A 17 -16.26 -1.10 -1.72
N PHE A 18 -15.93 -2.38 -1.89
CA PHE A 18 -15.15 -3.17 -0.94
C PHE A 18 -13.64 -3.12 -1.21
N LEU A 19 -13.17 -2.32 -2.18
CA LEU A 19 -11.78 -2.34 -2.61
C LEU A 19 -11.09 -1.00 -2.35
N ALA A 20 -10.14 -1.00 -1.42
CA ALA A 20 -9.21 0.10 -1.21
C ALA A 20 -7.86 -0.26 -1.83
N SER A 21 -7.43 0.45 -2.88
CA SER A 21 -6.13 0.28 -3.52
C SER A 21 -5.46 1.62 -3.70
N PHE A 22 -4.16 1.66 -3.38
CA PHE A 22 -3.33 2.86 -3.45
C PHE A 22 -1.85 2.46 -3.56
N CYS A 23 -1.00 3.44 -3.84
CA CYS A 23 0.45 3.31 -3.79
C CYS A 23 1.00 4.27 -2.73
N ILE A 24 2.02 3.84 -1.99
CA ILE A 24 2.77 4.70 -1.07
C ILE A 24 4.16 4.90 -1.64
N GLY A 25 4.47 6.14 -2.03
CA GLY A 25 5.78 6.50 -2.57
C GLY A 25 6.91 6.26 -1.58
N SER A 26 8.09 6.01 -2.14
CA SER A 26 9.35 5.81 -1.41
C SER A 26 9.37 4.57 -0.49
N LEU A 27 8.43 3.64 -0.65
CA LEU A 27 8.33 2.39 0.11
C LEU A 27 8.08 1.20 -0.82
N GLU A 28 8.53 0.02 -0.39
CA GLU A 28 8.25 -1.25 -1.04
C GLU A 28 7.02 -1.90 -0.41
N GLY A 29 6.09 -2.38 -1.25
CA GLY A 29 4.88 -3.03 -0.79
C GLY A 29 5.13 -4.28 0.05
N GLU A 30 6.17 -5.06 -0.26
CA GLU A 30 6.54 -6.26 0.52
C GLU A 30 6.90 -5.93 1.97
N SER A 31 7.66 -4.85 2.18
CA SER A 31 8.01 -4.37 3.52
C SER A 31 6.76 -3.94 4.31
N MET A 32 5.79 -3.30 3.64
CA MET A 32 4.51 -2.95 4.27
C MET A 32 3.69 -4.19 4.61
N LEU A 33 3.59 -5.16 3.69
CA LEU A 33 2.86 -6.41 3.92
C LEU A 33 3.43 -7.18 5.12
N LEU A 34 4.75 -7.30 5.24
CA LEU A 34 5.38 -7.99 6.36
C LEU A 34 5.04 -7.33 7.71
N ARG A 35 5.00 -6.00 7.75
CA ARG A 35 4.65 -5.24 8.98
C ARG A 35 3.16 -5.32 9.30
N LEU A 36 2.30 -5.30 8.28
CA LEU A 36 0.86 -5.46 8.43
C LEU A 36 0.51 -6.87 8.93
N ASP A 37 1.14 -7.91 8.37
CA ASP A 37 0.98 -9.29 8.83
C ASP A 37 1.39 -9.46 10.29
N ALA A 38 2.53 -8.88 10.69
CA ALA A 38 2.96 -8.86 12.09
C ALA A 38 1.98 -8.13 13.03
N ALA A 39 1.16 -7.20 12.51
CA ALA A 39 0.08 -6.52 13.23
C ALA A 39 -1.28 -7.25 13.14
N GLY A 40 -1.32 -8.43 12.52
CA GLY A 40 -2.53 -9.22 12.32
C GLY A 40 -3.45 -8.72 11.20
N ILE A 41 -2.93 -7.92 10.27
CA ILE A 41 -3.70 -7.27 9.21
C ILE A 41 -3.42 -7.94 7.86
N GLY A 42 -4.46 -8.49 7.25
CA GLY A 42 -4.39 -9.05 5.90
C GLY A 42 -4.43 -7.96 4.82
N ALA A 43 -3.44 -7.95 3.93
CA ALA A 43 -3.36 -7.04 2.79
C ALA A 43 -2.70 -7.70 1.58
N SER A 44 -2.70 -7.03 0.43
CA SER A 44 -2.01 -7.47 -0.79
C SER A 44 -1.23 -6.33 -1.43
N SER A 45 -0.11 -6.65 -2.08
CA SER A 45 0.73 -5.76 -2.88
C SER A 45 1.06 -6.45 -4.20
N GLY A 46 1.26 -5.67 -5.27
CA GLY A 46 1.57 -6.17 -6.60
C GLY A 46 0.47 -7.04 -7.18
N SER A 47 0.68 -7.59 -8.38
CA SER A 47 -0.10 -8.76 -8.78
C SER A 47 0.22 -9.85 -7.76
N ALA A 48 -0.79 -10.28 -7.00
CA ALA A 48 -0.71 -11.12 -5.80
C ALA A 48 0.03 -12.48 -5.92
N CYS A 49 0.75 -12.75 -7.02
CA CYS A 49 1.38 -14.03 -7.37
C CYS A 49 2.68 -13.90 -8.21
N THR A 50 3.48 -12.83 -8.15
CA THR A 50 4.81 -12.87 -8.81
C THR A 50 5.80 -13.67 -7.95
N SER A 51 5.73 -15.00 -8.02
CA SER A 51 6.59 -15.96 -7.32
C SER A 51 8.06 -15.93 -7.81
N GLY A 52 8.71 -14.77 -7.77
CA GLY A 52 10.13 -14.60 -8.09
C GLY A 52 10.51 -13.39 -8.96
N SER A 53 9.61 -12.46 -9.24
CA SER A 53 9.91 -11.27 -10.06
C SER A 53 9.77 -10.00 -9.24
N LEU A 54 10.88 -9.28 -9.08
CA LEU A 54 11.01 -7.94 -8.48
C LEU A 54 10.35 -6.84 -9.34
N GLU A 55 9.47 -7.19 -10.26
CA GLU A 55 8.84 -6.24 -11.17
C GLU A 55 7.52 -5.75 -10.59
N PRO A 56 7.23 -4.44 -10.65
CA PRO A 56 5.99 -3.88 -10.15
C PRO A 56 4.81 -4.30 -11.03
N SER A 57 3.60 -4.07 -10.54
CA SER A 57 2.38 -4.45 -11.25
C SER A 57 2.33 -3.88 -12.66
N HIS A 58 2.30 -4.76 -13.67
CA HIS A 58 2.15 -4.39 -15.08
C HIS A 58 0.86 -3.56 -15.32
N VAL A 59 -0.19 -3.77 -14.53
CA VAL A 59 -1.42 -2.96 -14.58
C VAL A 59 -1.15 -1.52 -14.13
N LEU A 60 -0.43 -1.33 -13.02
CA LEU A 60 -0.12 0.01 -12.51
C LEU A 60 0.82 0.76 -13.46
N LEU A 61 1.78 0.06 -14.07
CA LEU A 61 2.63 0.63 -15.11
C LEU A 61 1.81 1.05 -16.35
N ALA A 62 0.88 0.20 -16.80
CA ALA A 62 0.00 0.52 -17.93
C ALA A 62 -0.96 1.69 -17.63
N MET A 63 -1.30 1.90 -16.35
CA MET A 63 -2.04 3.08 -15.88
C MET A 63 -1.19 4.36 -15.83
N GLY A 64 0.10 4.28 -16.15
CA GLY A 64 1.01 5.42 -16.20
C GLY A 64 1.68 5.76 -14.87
N LEU A 65 1.60 4.88 -13.85
CA LEU A 65 2.36 5.09 -12.62
C LEU A 65 3.85 4.84 -12.90
N ALA A 66 4.69 5.72 -12.36
CA ALA A 66 6.13 5.53 -12.37
C ALA A 66 6.51 4.23 -11.65
N HIS A 67 7.57 3.58 -12.11
CA HIS A 67 8.03 2.29 -11.59
C HIS A 67 8.28 2.34 -10.07
N GLU A 68 8.91 3.41 -9.60
CA GLU A 68 9.18 3.69 -8.18
C GLU A 68 7.93 3.80 -7.31
N VAL A 69 6.83 4.34 -7.85
CA VAL A 69 5.55 4.47 -7.13
C VAL A 69 4.79 3.15 -7.16
N ALA A 70 4.85 2.42 -8.28
CA ALA A 70 4.15 1.16 -8.45
C ALA A 70 4.66 0.06 -7.50
N HIS A 71 5.92 0.13 -7.07
CA HIS A 71 6.50 -0.76 -6.04
C HIS A 71 5.82 -0.64 -4.68
N GLY A 72 5.35 0.56 -4.33
CA GLY A 72 4.65 0.83 -3.08
C GLY A 72 3.17 0.48 -3.12
N SER A 73 2.72 -0.38 -4.03
CA SER A 73 1.30 -0.71 -4.14
C SER A 73 0.78 -1.44 -2.89
N LEU A 74 -0.43 -1.11 -2.47
CA LEU A 74 -1.13 -1.75 -1.37
C LEU A 74 -2.62 -1.83 -1.68
N ARG A 75 -3.23 -2.94 -1.32
CA ARG A 75 -4.63 -3.24 -1.60
C ARG A 75 -5.27 -4.03 -0.48
N PHE A 76 -6.40 -3.52 -0.01
CA PHE A 76 -7.30 -4.15 0.95
C PHE A 76 -8.62 -4.50 0.26
N SER A 77 -9.10 -5.71 0.53
CA SER A 77 -10.41 -6.19 0.11
C SER A 77 -11.25 -6.44 1.35
N LEU A 78 -12.29 -5.64 1.55
CA LEU A 78 -13.14 -5.70 2.72
C LEU A 78 -14.17 -6.84 2.58
N GLY A 79 -14.44 -7.53 3.69
CA GLY A 79 -15.44 -8.57 3.79
C GLY A 79 -16.74 -8.06 4.40
N LYS A 80 -17.79 -8.89 4.36
CA LYS A 80 -19.07 -8.62 5.03
C LYS A 80 -18.96 -8.47 6.56
N ASP A 81 -17.89 -9.03 7.13
CA ASP A 81 -17.65 -9.06 8.57
C ASP A 81 -16.66 -7.95 9.00
N THR A 82 -16.15 -7.14 8.07
CA THR A 82 -15.27 -6.01 8.37
C THR A 82 -16.08 -4.90 9.04
N THR A 83 -15.65 -4.47 10.23
CA THR A 83 -16.32 -3.40 10.99
C THR A 83 -15.63 -2.05 10.82
N GLU A 84 -16.26 -0.97 11.28
CA GLU A 84 -15.65 0.35 11.27
C GLU A 84 -14.41 0.42 12.18
N GLU A 85 -14.43 -0.31 13.29
CA GLU A 85 -13.29 -0.44 14.20
C GLU A 85 -12.09 -1.11 13.52
N ASP A 86 -12.32 -2.13 12.68
CA ASP A 86 -11.25 -2.74 11.88
C ASP A 86 -10.61 -1.71 10.94
N ILE A 87 -11.42 -0.85 10.31
CA ILE A 87 -10.93 0.19 9.41
C ILE A 87 -10.06 1.21 10.15
N VAL A 88 -10.51 1.66 11.32
CA VAL A 88 -9.75 2.58 12.18
C VAL A 88 -8.44 1.93 12.62
N TYR A 89 -8.49 0.68 13.09
CA TYR A 89 -7.30 -0.07 13.49
C TYR A 89 -6.29 -0.22 12.35
N VAL A 90 -6.75 -0.54 11.14
CA VAL A 90 -5.90 -0.65 9.96
C VAL A 90 -5.29 0.69 9.59
N ALA A 91 -6.06 1.78 9.61
CA ALA A 91 -5.57 3.11 9.28
C ALA A 91 -4.47 3.59 10.23
N GLU A 92 -4.67 3.46 11.55
CA GLU A 92 -3.70 3.85 12.57
C GLU A 92 -2.41 3.02 12.47
N ASN A 93 -2.54 1.70 12.26
CA ASN A 93 -1.38 0.84 12.07
C ASN A 93 -0.63 1.16 10.79
N LEU A 94 -1.33 1.42 9.69
CA LEU A 94 -0.71 1.78 8.42
C LEU A 94 0.09 3.07 8.53
N GLU A 95 -0.45 4.11 9.18
CA GLU A 95 0.26 5.36 9.42
C GLU A 95 1.58 5.13 10.20
N ARG A 96 1.51 4.37 11.29
CA ARG A 96 2.69 4.02 12.09
C ARG A 96 3.73 3.23 11.29
N ILE A 97 3.28 2.20 10.57
CA ILE A 97 4.16 1.34 9.75
C ILE A 97 4.86 2.16 8.68
N VAL A 98 4.15 3.05 7.99
CA VAL A 98 4.72 3.91 6.95
C VAL A 98 5.76 4.86 7.55
N ALA A 99 5.47 5.48 8.69
CA ALA A 99 6.42 6.34 9.40
C ALA A 99 7.69 5.57 9.81
N ASP A 100 7.54 4.38 10.39
CA ASP A 100 8.66 3.53 10.83
C ASP A 100 9.53 3.09 9.65
N LEU A 101 8.94 2.61 8.56
CA LEU A 101 9.68 2.19 7.37
C LEU A 101 10.42 3.36 6.72
N ARG A 102 9.80 4.55 6.67
CA ARG A 102 10.44 5.77 6.18
C ARG A 102 11.59 6.23 7.08
N ALA A 103 11.47 6.07 8.40
CA ALA A 103 12.55 6.37 9.34
C ALA A 103 13.75 5.42 9.21
N LEU A 104 13.56 4.23 8.61
CA LEU A 104 14.65 3.29 8.32
C LEU A 104 15.26 3.51 6.92
N SER A 105 14.50 4.07 5.98
CA SER A 105 14.94 4.29 4.60
C SER A 105 15.95 5.45 4.49
N PRO A 106 17.18 5.19 4.00
CA PRO A 106 18.15 6.26 3.71
C PRO A 106 17.66 7.21 2.60
N LEU A 107 16.87 6.69 1.64
CA LEU A 107 16.31 7.44 0.53
C LEU A 107 15.32 8.50 1.01
N TRP A 108 14.56 8.20 2.05
CA TRP A 108 13.62 9.15 2.66
C TRP A 108 14.35 10.24 3.46
N LYS A 109 15.37 9.88 4.25
CA LYS A 109 16.14 10.83 5.07
C LYS A 109 16.90 11.88 4.27
N THR A 110 17.34 11.53 3.07
CA THR A 110 18.16 12.42 2.21
C THR A 110 17.32 13.45 1.45
N ARG A 111 15.99 13.43 1.62
CA ARG A 111 15.03 14.29 0.92
C ARG A 111 14.64 15.55 1.72
N GLY A 112 15.23 15.73 2.91
CA GLY A 112 15.06 16.89 3.79
C GLY A 112 16.10 17.98 3.57
#